data_AF-A0A4Y7SNG3-F1
#
_entry.id   AF-A0A4Y7SNG3-F1
#
_cell.length_a   1.000
_cell.length_b   1.000
_cell.length_c   1.000
_cell.angle_alpha   90.00
_cell.angle_beta   90.00
_cell.angle_gamma   90.00
#
_symmetry.space_group_name_H-M   'P 1'
#
loop_
_entity.id
_entity.type
_entity.pdbx_description
1 polymer ?
#
loop_
_entity_poly.entity_id
_entity_poly.type
_entity_poly.pdbx_seq_one_letter_code
_entity_poly.pdbx_strand_id
1 'polypeptide(L)' 'MGISGLLPALKCIQTTRHLKEYAGQTIAVDAYVWLHKGIYACATDLAMGKPTTK' A
#
# COMPACT_ATOMS: atom_id res chain seq x y z
N MET A 1 -6.40 -4.18 -7.42
CA MET A 1 -6.42 -4.51 -5.98
C MET A 1 -7.81 -4.22 -5.43
N GLY A 2 -8.33 -5.12 -4.59
CA GLY A 2 -9.63 -4.96 -3.91
C GLY A 2 -10.86 -4.99 -4.83
N ILE A 3 -11.99 -4.53 -4.30
CA ILE A 3 -13.27 -4.43 -4.99
C ILE A 3 -13.33 -3.11 -5.77
N SER A 4 -13.50 -3.20 -7.09
CA SER A 4 -13.61 -2.04 -7.97
C SER A 4 -14.76 -1.12 -7.56
N GLY A 5 -14.48 0.18 -7.44
CA GLY A 5 -15.51 1.21 -7.16
C GLY A 5 -15.96 1.34 -5.70
N LEU A 6 -15.53 0.46 -4.80
CA LEU A 6 -15.99 0.46 -3.40
C LEU A 6 -15.60 1.74 -2.65
N LEU A 7 -14.33 2.16 -2.73
CA LEU A 7 -13.85 3.33 -1.99
C LEU A 7 -14.56 4.63 -2.41
N PRO A 8 -14.72 4.94 -3.73
CA PRO A 8 -15.55 6.06 -4.16
C PRO A 8 -17.00 6.00 -3.67
N ALA A 9 -17.62 4.82 -3.65
CA ALA A 9 -19.00 4.64 -3.18
C ALA A 9 -19.16 4.96 -1.67
N LEU A 10 -18.11 4.72 -0.87
CA LEU A 10 -18.09 4.99 0.57
C LEU A 10 -17.58 6.39 0.94
N LYS A 11 -17.39 7.30 -0.03
CA LYS A 11 -16.76 8.61 0.20
C LYS A 11 -17.43 9.43 1.30
N CYS A 12 -18.76 9.36 1.43
CA CYS A 12 -19.53 10.13 2.42
C CYS A 12 -19.26 9.73 3.88
N ILE A 13 -18.72 8.52 4.13
CA ILE A 13 -18.42 8.03 5.47
C ILE A 13 -16.91 8.00 5.78
N GLN A 14 -16.07 8.45 4.84
CA GLN A 14 -14.63 8.50 5.04
C GLN A 14 -14.24 9.63 5.99
N THR A 15 -13.25 9.36 6.85
CA THR A 15 -12.64 10.37 7.71
C THR A 15 -11.12 10.34 7.54
N THR A 16 -10.54 11.46 7.14
CA THR A 16 -9.08 11.62 7.04
C THR A 16 -8.47 11.75 8.43
N ARG A 17 -7.42 10.97 8.72
CA ARG A 17 -6.74 10.93 10.02
C ARG A 17 -5.22 10.91 9.82
N HIS A 18 -4.48 11.44 10.78
CA HIS A 18 -3.01 11.35 10.82
C HIS A 18 -2.56 10.16 11.66
N LEU A 19 -1.49 9.47 11.26
CA LEU A 19 -1.03 8.25 11.94
C LEU A 19 -0.67 8.49 13.43
N LYS A 20 -0.23 9.72 13.76
CA LYS A 20 0.04 10.16 15.15
C LYS A 20 -1.17 10.00 16.09
N GLU A 21 -2.40 10.02 15.58
CA GLU A 21 -3.61 9.83 16.39
C GLU A 21 -3.71 8.42 16.98
N TYR A 22 -2.96 7.45 16.42
CA TYR A 22 -2.90 6.06 16.88
C TYR A 22 -1.61 5.75 17.66
N ALA A 23 -0.90 6.76 18.17
CA ALA A 23 0.31 6.54 18.96
C ALA A 23 0.05 5.65 20.19
N GLY A 24 0.95 4.70 20.45
CA GLY A 24 0.79 3.72 21.53
C GLY A 24 -0.12 2.53 21.22
N GLN A 25 -0.71 2.47 20.02
CA GLN A 25 -1.52 1.34 19.56
C GLN A 25 -0.74 0.46 18.57
N THR A 26 -1.21 -0.78 18.40
CA THR A 26 -0.71 -1.70 17.36
C THR A 26 -1.60 -1.62 16.13
N ILE A 27 -1.00 -1.45 14.95
CA ILE A 27 -1.71 -1.35 13.66
C ILE A 27 -1.17 -2.44 12.73
N ALA A 28 -2.06 -3.14 12.04
CA ALA A 28 -1.69 -4.07 10.99
C ALA A 28 -1.42 -3.34 9.66
N VAL A 29 -0.39 -3.77 8.94
CA VAL A 29 -0.04 -3.25 7.62
C VAL A 29 -0.18 -4.38 6.60
N ASP A 30 -0.94 -4.14 5.54
CA ASP A 30 -0.87 -4.98 4.34
C ASP A 30 0.44 -4.67 3.60
N ALA A 31 1.48 -5.45 3.90
CA ALA A 31 2.82 -5.25 3.35
C ALA A 31 2.88 -5.49 1.83
N TYR A 32 1.95 -6.28 1.26
CA TYR A 32 1.96 -6.59 -0.16
C TYR A 32 1.63 -5.35 -1.00
N VAL A 33 0.76 -4.48 -0.50
CA VAL A 33 0.46 -3.18 -1.15
C VAL A 33 1.72 -2.33 -1.26
N TRP A 34 2.59 -2.33 -0.23
CA TRP A 34 3.85 -1.61 -0.27
C TRP A 34 4.85 -2.26 -1.21
N LEU A 35 5.00 -3.58 -1.14
CA LEU A 35 5.91 -4.31 -2.03
C LEU A 35 5.54 -4.13 -3.49
N HIS A 36 4.25 -4.23 -3.83
CA HIS A 36 3.75 -3.98 -5.19
C HIS A 36 4.10 -2.57 -5.68
N LYS A 37 4.03 -1.55 -4.82
CA LYS A 37 4.49 -0.20 -5.16
C LYS A 37 6.01 -0.11 -5.28
N GLY A 38 6.76 -0.81 -4.43
CA GLY A 38 8.22 -0.86 -4.46
C GLY A 38 8.76 -1.45 -5.76
N ILE A 39 8.08 -2.47 -6.31
CA ILE A 39 8.42 -3.08 -7.61
C ILE A 39 8.58 -2.04 -8.72
N TYR A 40 7.89 -0.90 -8.66
CA TYR A 40 7.99 0.12 -9.71
C TYR A 40 9.40 0.71 -9.82
N ALA A 41 10.19 0.70 -8.73
CA ALA A 41 11.58 1.17 -8.73
C ALA A 41 12.57 0.14 -9.32
N CYS A 42 12.18 -1.13 -9.42
CA CYS A 42 13.05 -2.23 -9.83
C CYS A 42 12.40 -3.18 -10.84
N ALA A 43 11.36 -2.73 -11.55
CA ALA A 43 10.55 -3.56 -12.43
C ALA A 43 11.38 -4.25 -13.53
N THR A 44 12.33 -3.53 -14.15
CA THR A 44 13.21 -4.08 -15.18
C THR A 44 14.16 -5.14 -14.62
N ASP A 45 14.73 -4.90 -13.44
CA ASP A 45 15.64 -5.86 -12.80
C ASP A 45 14.89 -7.15 -12.50
N LEU A 46 13.69 -7.05 -11.94
CA LEU A 46 12.81 -8.19 -11.66
C LEU A 46 12.37 -8.92 -12.94
N ALA A 47 11.95 -8.21 -13.98
CA ALA A 47 11.52 -8.80 -15.24
C ALA A 47 12.65 -9.56 -15.96
N MET A 48 13.90 -9.15 -15.73
CA MET A 48 15.09 -9.78 -16.30
C MET A 48 15.75 -10.79 -15.35
N GLY A 49 15.13 -11.11 -14.21
CA GLY A 49 15.64 -12.07 -13.23
C GLY A 49 16.92 -11.62 -12.50
N LYS A 50 17.22 -10.31 -12.49
CA LYS A 50 18.38 -9.75 -11.81
C LYS A 50 18.08 -9.57 -10.31
N PRO A 51 18.98 -10.01 -9.41
CA PRO A 51 18.83 -9.74 -7.99
C PRO A 51 18.76 -8.23 -7.70
N THR A 52 17.83 -7.83 -6.82
CA THR A 52 17.64 -6.43 -6.42
C THR A 52 17.14 -6.35 -4.98
N THR A 53 17.54 -5.30 -4.26
CA THR A 53 17.11 -4.97 -2.90
C THR A 53 16.59 -3.53 -2.80
N LYS A 54 16.27 -2.94 -3.96
CA LYS A 54 15.73 -1.58 -4.07
C LYS A 54 14.29 -1.51 -3.56
#